data_AF-A0A354CPN8-F1
#
_entry.id   AF-A0A354CPN8-F1
#
_cell.length_a   1.000
_cell.length_b   1.000
_cell.length_c   1.000
_cell.angle_alpha   90.00
_cell.angle_beta   90.00
_cell.angle_gamma   90.00
#
_symmetry.space_group_name_H-M   'P 1'
#
loop_
_entity.id
_entity.type
_entity.pdbx_description
1 polymer ?
#
loop_
_entity_poly.entity_id
_entity_poly.type
_entity_poly.pdbx_seq_one_letter_code
_entity_poly.pdbx_strand_id
1 'polypeptide(L)'
;MIKVVKFGGSSLASAEQFKKVGDIIKADADRRYVVPSAPGKRFKEDTKVTDMLYKCYALAEEGKPFDKELKEIKERYMEIIHGLKLKLSLDEEFTV
;
A
#
# COMPACT_ATOMS: atom_id res chain seq x y z
N MET A 1 10.81 -7.96 25.90
CA MET A 1 10.96 -9.19 25.09
C MET A 1 10.66 -8.83 23.65
N ILE A 2 11.54 -9.13 22.68
CA ILE A 2 11.29 -8.75 21.27
C ILE A 2 9.99 -9.37 20.75
N LYS A 3 9.12 -8.54 20.16
CA LYS A 3 7.85 -8.90 19.53
C LYS A 3 7.87 -8.60 18.04
N VAL A 4 7.18 -9.46 17.30
CA VAL A 4 6.90 -9.32 15.87
C VAL A 4 5.42 -9.03 15.70
N VAL A 5 5.07 -8.08 14.84
CA VAL A 5 3.68 -7.76 14.48
C VAL A 5 3.47 -7.84 12.98
N LYS A 6 2.28 -8.28 12.58
CA LYS A 6 1.87 -8.36 11.18
C LYS A 6 0.57 -7.61 10.97
N PHE A 7 0.53 -6.77 9.93
CA PHE A 7 -0.67 -6.03 9.56
C PHE A 7 -1.18 -6.51 8.19
N GLY A 8 -2.46 -6.86 8.13
CA GLY A 8 -3.11 -7.27 6.88
C GLY A 8 -3.44 -6.07 6.00
N GLY A 9 -3.85 -6.34 4.75
CA GLY A 9 -4.10 -5.28 3.78
C GLY A 9 -5.18 -4.27 4.21
N SER A 10 -6.24 -4.72 4.88
CA SER A 10 -7.29 -3.81 5.39
C SER A 10 -6.75 -2.82 6.44
N SER A 11 -5.79 -3.24 7.26
CA SER A 11 -5.11 -2.37 8.24
C SER A 11 -4.14 -1.37 7.58
N LEU A 12 -3.91 -1.50 6.28
CA LEU A 12 -3.00 -0.67 5.49
C LEU A 12 -3.70 -0.09 4.25
N ALA A 13 -5.05 0.00 4.28
CA ALA A 13 -5.83 0.40 3.11
C ALA A 13 -5.82 1.92 2.87
N SER A 14 -5.53 2.74 3.88
CA SER A 14 -5.58 4.20 3.80
C SER A 14 -4.63 4.86 4.81
N ALA A 15 -4.35 6.16 4.62
CA ALA A 15 -3.54 6.94 5.56
C ALA A 15 -4.07 6.90 7.00
N GLU A 16 -5.39 6.88 7.20
CA GLU A 16 -6.00 6.79 8.52
C GLU A 16 -5.66 5.44 9.20
N GLN A 17 -5.71 4.35 8.45
CA GLN A 17 -5.35 3.03 8.96
C GLN A 17 -3.86 2.94 9.28
N PHE A 18 -3.00 3.54 8.44
CA PHE A 18 -1.57 3.64 8.74
C PHE A 18 -1.28 4.41 10.05
N LYS A 19 -2.03 5.47 10.36
CA LYS A 19 -1.90 6.18 11.65
C LYS A 19 -2.21 5.24 12.82
N LYS A 20 -3.33 4.50 12.75
CA LYS A 20 -3.71 3.51 13.77
C LYS A 20 -2.64 2.43 13.94
N VAL A 21 -2.10 1.93 12.83
CA VAL A 21 -0.99 0.95 12.84
C VAL A 21 0.26 1.54 13.50
N GLY A 22 0.62 2.78 13.18
CA GLY A 22 1.73 3.50 13.79
C GLY A 22 1.56 3.64 15.31
N ASP A 23 0.36 3.96 15.76
CA ASP A 23 0.03 4.08 17.19
C ASP A 23 0.13 2.73 17.90
N ILE A 24 -0.37 1.65 17.28
CA ILE A 24 -0.22 0.28 17.79
C ILE A 24 1.27 -0.06 17.92
N ILE A 25 2.08 0.17 16.89
CA ILE A 25 3.52 -0.16 16.96
C ILE A 25 4.19 0.61 18.10
N LYS A 26 3.91 1.92 18.24
CA LYS A 26 4.54 2.79 19.24
C LYS A 26 4.05 2.56 20.67
N ALA A 27 2.88 1.96 20.86
CA ALA A 27 2.32 1.68 22.18
C ALA A 27 3.11 0.61 22.97
N ASP A 28 4.02 -0.13 22.32
CA ASP A 28 4.81 -1.18 22.96
C ASP A 28 6.22 -1.23 22.35
N ALA A 29 7.22 -0.78 23.10
CA ALA A 29 8.62 -0.70 22.65
C ALA A 29 9.23 -2.06 22.29
N ASP A 30 8.62 -3.17 22.74
CA ASP A 30 9.03 -4.52 22.36
C ASP A 30 8.66 -4.86 20.90
N ARG A 31 7.74 -4.14 20.24
CA ARG A 31 7.33 -4.36 18.85
C ARG A 31 8.39 -3.84 17.89
N ARG A 32 9.42 -4.66 17.67
CA ARG A 32 10.62 -4.29 16.91
C ARG A 32 10.58 -4.67 15.44
N TYR A 33 9.76 -5.65 15.06
CA TYR A 33 9.65 -6.12 13.67
C TYR A 33 8.21 -6.01 13.19
N VAL A 34 8.03 -5.42 12.01
CA VAL A 34 6.72 -5.16 11.40
C VAL A 34 6.68 -5.81 10.03
N VAL A 35 5.71 -6.70 9.82
CA VAL A 35 5.47 -7.37 8.53
C VAL A 35 4.20 -6.78 7.90
N PRO A 36 4.31 -5.92 6.88
CA PRO A 36 3.15 -5.37 6.18
C PRO A 36 2.65 -6.31 5.08
N SER A 37 1.37 -6.18 4.73
CA SER A 37 0.83 -6.62 3.44
C SER A 37 0.67 -5.41 2.51
N ALA A 38 0.41 -5.64 1.22
CA ALA A 38 0.02 -4.56 0.32
C ALA A 38 -1.30 -3.90 0.74
N PRO A 39 -1.57 -2.63 0.36
CA PRO A 39 -2.82 -1.95 0.67
C PRO A 39 -4.04 -2.73 0.19
N GLY A 40 -4.94 -2.99 1.13
CA GLY A 40 -6.19 -3.69 0.88
C GLY A 40 -7.29 -2.76 0.37
N LYS A 41 -8.52 -3.26 0.40
CA LYS A 41 -9.73 -2.50 0.07
C LYS A 41 -10.03 -1.45 1.14
N ARG A 42 -10.35 -0.22 0.74
CA ARG A 42 -10.82 0.87 1.61
C ARG A 42 -12.30 0.70 1.99
N PHE A 43 -13.09 0.18 1.05
CA PHE A 43 -14.51 -0.15 1.19
C PHE A 43 -14.83 -1.41 0.36
N LYS A 44 -16.03 -1.99 0.49
CA LYS A 44 -16.37 -3.32 -0.02
C LYS A 44 -16.13 -3.49 -1.54
N GLU A 45 -16.48 -2.47 -2.30
CA GLU A 45 -16.41 -2.40 -3.76
C GLU A 45 -15.02 -1.98 -4.29
N ASP A 46 -14.09 -1.60 -3.41
CA ASP A 46 -12.74 -1.20 -3.78
C ASP A 46 -11.88 -2.40 -4.23
N THR A 47 -10.73 -2.14 -4.83
CA THR A 47 -9.81 -3.18 -5.33
C THR A 47 -8.52 -3.21 -4.51
N LYS A 48 -7.93 -4.40 -4.33
CA LYS A 48 -6.64 -4.55 -3.65
C LYS A 48 -5.51 -4.18 -4.61
N VAL A 49 -4.44 -3.57 -4.12
CA VAL A 49 -3.26 -3.23 -4.93
C VAL A 49 -2.67 -4.48 -5.62
N THR A 50 -2.64 -5.62 -4.93
CA THR A 50 -2.17 -6.88 -5.53
C THR A 50 -2.98 -7.29 -6.75
N ASP A 51 -4.30 -7.13 -6.72
CA ASP A 51 -5.16 -7.48 -7.85
C ASP A 51 -4.97 -6.49 -9.01
N MET A 52 -4.72 -5.22 -8.71
CA MET A 52 -4.37 -4.20 -9.71
C MET A 52 -3.03 -4.51 -10.39
N LEU A 53 -2.04 -5.00 -9.65
CA LEU A 53 -0.75 -5.43 -10.20
C LEU A 53 -0.92 -6.64 -11.14
N TYR A 54 -1.74 -7.63 -10.77
CA TYR A 54 -2.06 -8.74 -11.67
C TYR A 54 -2.72 -8.27 -12.97
N LYS A 55 -3.59 -7.25 -12.89
CA LYS A 55 -4.20 -6.64 -14.08
C LYS A 55 -3.16 -5.97 -14.98
N CYS A 56 -2.20 -5.23 -14.40
CA CYS A 56 -1.09 -4.65 -15.15
C CYS A 56 -0.28 -5.73 -15.87
N TYR A 57 0.06 -6.81 -15.15
CA TYR A 57 0.80 -7.94 -15.71
C TYR A 57 0.08 -8.56 -16.90
N ALA A 58 -1.22 -8.86 -16.77
CA ALA A 58 -2.00 -9.47 -17.85
C ALA A 58 -2.04 -8.60 -19.12
N LEU A 59 -2.19 -7.28 -18.97
CA LEU A 59 -2.15 -6.35 -20.10
C LEU A 59 -0.77 -6.32 -20.77
N ALA A 60 0.30 -6.26 -19.96
CA ALA A 60 1.67 -6.25 -20.46
C ALA A 60 2.02 -7.55 -21.20
N GLU A 61 1.60 -8.70 -20.67
CA GLU A 61 1.79 -10.02 -21.29
C GLU A 61 1.09 -10.12 -22.66
N GLU A 62 -0.07 -9.48 -22.81
CA GLU A 62 -0.80 -9.38 -24.09
C GLU A 62 -0.24 -8.29 -25.04
N GLY A 63 0.82 -7.59 -24.66
CA GLY A 63 1.39 -6.48 -25.43
C GLY A 63 0.46 -5.25 -25.51
N LYS A 64 -0.48 -5.13 -24.57
CA LYS A 64 -1.42 -4.01 -24.47
C LYS A 64 -0.89 -2.90 -23.57
N PRO A 65 -1.27 -1.63 -23.81
CA PRO A 65 -0.96 -0.55 -22.89
C PRO A 65 -1.54 -0.81 -21.49
N PHE A 66 -0.75 -0.52 -20.45
CA PHE A 66 -1.11 -0.70 -19.04
C PHE A 66 -0.83 0.54 -18.18
N ASP A 67 -0.46 1.66 -18.82
CA ASP A 67 -0.10 2.92 -18.14
C ASP A 67 -1.21 3.43 -17.24
N LYS A 68 -2.47 3.22 -17.64
CA LYS A 68 -3.65 3.60 -16.86
C LYS A 68 -3.72 2.79 -15.56
N GLU A 69 -3.61 1.48 -15.64
CA GLU A 69 -3.66 0.58 -14.49
C GLU A 69 -2.49 0.87 -13.53
N LEU A 70 -1.29 1.08 -14.08
CA LEU A 70 -0.12 1.43 -13.29
C LEU A 70 -0.29 2.79 -12.60
N LYS A 71 -0.89 3.78 -13.29
CA LYS A 71 -1.23 5.07 -12.70
C LYS A 71 -2.21 4.95 -11.54
N GLU A 72 -3.23 4.09 -11.63
CA GLU A 72 -4.16 3.86 -10.52
C GLU A 72 -3.44 3.29 -9.27
N ILE A 73 -2.42 2.45 -9.47
CA ILE A 73 -1.58 1.94 -8.37
C ILE A 73 -0.74 3.08 -7.77
N LYS A 74 -0.13 3.92 -8.62
CA LYS A 74 0.61 5.10 -8.17
C LYS A 74 -0.25 6.01 -7.32
N GLU A 75 -1.45 6.34 -7.80
CA GLU A 75 -2.40 7.20 -7.09
C GLU A 75 -2.77 6.63 -5.71
N ARG A 76 -2.93 5.30 -5.58
CA ARG A 76 -3.19 4.65 -4.29
C ARG A 76 -2.06 4.89 -3.29
N TYR A 77 -0.79 4.77 -3.70
CA TYR A 77 0.34 5.04 -2.79
C TYR A 77 0.49 6.53 -2.50
N MET A 78 0.30 7.40 -3.48
CA MET A 78 0.38 8.85 -3.29
C MET A 78 -0.71 9.37 -2.35
N GLU A 79 -1.94 8.82 -2.40
CA GLU A 79 -3.01 9.12 -1.44
C GLU A 79 -2.56 8.84 0.01
N ILE A 80 -1.90 7.70 0.23
CA ILE A 80 -1.38 7.30 1.55
C ILE A 80 -0.25 8.24 2.00
N ILE A 81 0.74 8.47 1.13
CA ILE A 81 1.90 9.34 1.38
C ILE A 81 1.44 10.76 1.76
N HIS A 82 0.54 11.34 0.95
CA HIS A 82 0.00 12.68 1.19
C HIS A 82 -0.84 12.73 2.46
N GLY A 83 -1.72 11.75 2.70
CA GLY A 83 -2.55 11.69 3.90
C GLY A 83 -1.77 11.53 5.21
N LEU A 84 -0.55 10.95 5.12
CA LEU A 84 0.42 10.84 6.21
C LEU A 84 1.40 12.03 6.27
N LYS A 85 1.37 12.94 5.28
CA LYS A 85 2.30 14.08 5.16
C LYS A 85 3.78 13.66 5.13
N LEU A 86 4.08 12.55 4.46
CA LEU A 86 5.44 12.06 4.33
C LEU A 86 6.20 12.83 3.25
N LYS A 87 7.50 13.07 3.47
CA LYS A 87 8.42 13.61 2.46
C LYS A 87 9.03 12.47 1.62
N LEU A 88 8.19 11.53 1.20
CA LEU A 88 8.56 10.40 0.37
C LEU A 88 7.95 10.61 -1.01
N SER A 89 8.72 10.39 -2.08
CA SER A 89 8.19 10.25 -3.43
C SER A 89 8.39 8.81 -3.89
N LEU A 90 7.47 8.33 -4.73
CA LEU A 90 7.60 7.07 -5.46
C LEU A 90 7.68 7.30 -6.98
N ASP A 91 7.96 8.53 -7.42
CA ASP A 91 7.88 8.86 -8.85
C ASP A 91 8.82 8.01 -9.71
N GLU A 92 10.01 7.68 -9.21
CA GLU A 92 11.01 6.90 -9.93
C GLU A 92 10.53 5.44 -10.12
N GLU A 93 9.87 4.86 -9.11
CA GLU A 93 9.34 3.50 -9.12
C GLU A 93 8.20 3.29 -10.14
N PHE A 94 7.60 4.38 -10.64
CA PHE A 94 6.54 4.35 -11.65
C PHE A 94 7.00 4.86 -13.02
N THR A 95 8.32 4.97 -13.25
CA THR A 95 8.87 5.29 -14.58
C THR A 95 8.81 4.03 -15.45
N VAL A 96 8.22 4.15 -16.65
CA VAL A 96 8.09 3.08 -17.66
C VAL A 96 8.93 3.43 -18.89
#